data_AF-A0A329R747-F1
#
_entry.id   AF-A0A329R747-F1
#
_cell.length_a   1.000
_cell.length_b   1.000
_cell.length_c   1.000
_cell.angle_alpha   90.00
_cell.angle_beta   90.00
_cell.angle_gamma   90.00
#
_symmetry.space_group_name_H-M   'P 1'
#
loop_
_entity.id
_entity.type
_entity.pdbx_description
1 polymer ?
#
loop_
_entity_poly.entity_id
_entity_poly.type
_entity_poly.pdbx_seq_one_letter_code
_entity_poly.pdbx_strand_id
1 'polypeptide(L)'
;MLQLKARDLATEICLDEGLFAVSRSWTKRFLDANRLSLRRRTRHGQVTPDDARAVAEQFRKKVQEIIIEHNITEIYNADQTVRNYEHLSTHIIDTTGTRTVWVRSCGKDKSRMTVMLLAASS
;
A
#
# COMPACT_ATOMS: atom_id res chain seq x y z
N MET A 1 5.00 -11.87 -3.42
CA MET A 1 5.16 -12.46 -4.77
C MET A 1 5.90 -13.79 -4.73
N LEU A 2 7.17 -13.86 -4.29
CA LEU A 2 7.94 -15.12 -4.27
C LEU A 2 7.25 -16.23 -3.48
N GLN A 3 6.71 -15.92 -2.30
CA GLN A 3 6.03 -16.91 -1.48
C GLN A 3 4.77 -17.48 -2.15
N LEU A 4 4.00 -16.63 -2.85
CA LEU A 4 2.81 -17.07 -3.57
C LEU A 4 3.21 -17.98 -4.74
N LYS A 5 4.14 -17.54 -5.59
CA LYS A 5 4.63 -18.35 -6.71
C LYS A 5 5.24 -19.69 -6.27
N ALA A 6 5.97 -19.70 -5.16
CA ALA A 6 6.55 -20.93 -4.62
C ALA A 6 5.47 -21.91 -4.11
N ARG A 7 4.38 -21.38 -3.54
CA ARG A 7 3.21 -22.21 -3.16
C ARG A 7 2.47 -22.71 -4.40
N ASP A 8 2.21 -21.83 -5.36
CA ASP A 8 1.53 -22.18 -6.61
C ASP A 8 2.28 -23.31 -7.34
N LEU A 9 3.61 -23.18 -7.45
CA LEU A 9 4.45 -24.22 -8.04
C LEU A 9 4.45 -25.52 -7.21
N ALA A 10 4.48 -25.43 -5.88
CA ALA A 10 4.42 -26.60 -5.02
C ALA A 10 3.12 -27.38 -5.20
N THR A 11 1.99 -26.67 -5.35
CA THR A 11 0.70 -27.26 -5.70
C THR A 11 0.74 -27.90 -7.08
N GLU A 12 1.33 -27.23 -8.08
CA GLU A 12 1.44 -27.73 -9.46
C GLU A 12 2.24 -29.04 -9.56
N ILE A 13 3.29 -29.19 -8.76
CA ILE A 13 4.10 -30.42 -8.71
C ILE A 13 3.62 -31.45 -7.67
N CYS A 14 2.42 -31.25 -7.11
CA CYS A 14 1.80 -32.14 -6.12
C CYS A 14 2.70 -32.45 -4.92
N LEU A 15 3.42 -31.46 -4.39
CA LEU A 15 4.15 -31.61 -3.13
C LEU A 15 3.17 -31.77 -1.98
N ASP A 16 3.35 -32.83 -1.17
CA ASP A 16 2.50 -33.07 -0.01
C ASP A 16 2.49 -31.88 0.96
N GLU A 17 1.30 -31.61 1.51
CA GLU A 17 1.12 -30.60 2.54
C GLU A 17 2.00 -30.91 3.75
N GLY A 18 3.00 -30.06 4.00
CA GLY A 18 3.95 -30.19 5.12
C GLY A 18 5.39 -30.46 4.71
N LEU A 19 5.65 -30.95 3.50
CA LEU A 19 7.03 -31.16 3.00
C LEU A 19 7.75 -29.85 2.65
N PHE A 20 6.98 -28.83 2.27
CA PHE A 20 7.52 -27.55 1.84
C PHE A 20 6.86 -26.37 2.55
N ALA A 21 7.57 -25.82 3.54
CA ALA A 21 7.14 -24.62 4.24
C ALA A 21 7.76 -23.37 3.60
N VAL A 22 6.93 -22.59 2.91
CA VAL A 22 7.30 -21.27 2.38
C VAL A 22 7.38 -20.23 3.52
N SER A 23 8.37 -20.42 4.39
CA SER A 23 8.64 -19.58 5.56
C SER A 23 9.43 -18.33 5.19
N ARG A 24 9.48 -17.36 6.10
CA ARG A 24 10.37 -16.18 5.95
C ARG A 24 11.85 -16.58 5.88
N SER A 25 12.26 -17.55 6.69
CA SER A 25 13.63 -18.07 6.70
C SER A 25 14.00 -18.74 5.38
N TRP A 26 13.10 -19.57 4.83
CA TRP A 26 13.28 -20.15 3.50
C TRP A 26 13.39 -19.07 2.42
N THR A 27 12.48 -18.08 2.46
CA THR A 27 12.48 -16.96 1.50
C THR A 27 13.82 -16.22 1.52
N LYS A 28 14.35 -15.92 2.71
CA LYS A 28 15.65 -15.26 2.86
C LYS A 28 16.79 -16.11 2.29
N ARG A 29 16.87 -17.39 2.69
CA ARG A 29 17.91 -18.31 2.20
C ARG A 29 17.85 -18.51 0.69
N PHE A 30 16.65 -18.62 0.13
CA PHE A 30 16.45 -18.74 -1.31
C PHE A 30 17.00 -17.52 -2.04
N LEU A 31 16.70 -16.31 -1.55
CA LEU A 31 17.22 -15.07 -2.14
C LEU A 31 18.75 -15.02 -2.03
N ASP A 32 19.30 -15.28 -0.84
CA ASP A 32 20.75 -15.26 -0.61
C ASP A 32 21.50 -16.25 -1.51
N ALA A 33 21.02 -17.50 -1.59
CA ALA A 33 21.62 -18.56 -2.39
C ALA A 33 21.64 -18.23 -3.90
N ASN A 34 20.63 -17.50 -4.38
CA ASN A 34 20.51 -17.12 -5.78
C ASN A 34 21.05 -15.71 -6.06
N ARG A 35 21.74 -15.08 -5.09
CA ARG A 35 22.25 -13.70 -5.20
C ARG A 35 21.15 -12.71 -5.59
N LEU A 36 19.96 -12.89 -5.02
CA LEU A 36 18.80 -12.01 -5.19
C LEU A 36 18.59 -11.19 -3.92
N SER A 37 17.98 -10.02 -4.07
CA SER A 37 17.66 -9.12 -2.97
C SER A 37 16.25 -8.56 -3.11
N LEU A 38 15.55 -8.38 -1.99
CA LEU A 38 14.30 -7.64 -1.96
C LEU A 38 14.63 -6.15 -1.94
N ARG A 39 14.20 -5.43 -2.98
CA ARG A 39 14.37 -3.99 -3.08
C ARG A 39 13.03 -3.30 -2.92
N ARG A 40 13.01 -2.24 -2.11
CA ARG A 40 11.82 -1.41 -1.90
C ARG A 40 12.00 -0.08 -2.60
N ARG A 41 10.94 0.42 -3.23
CA ARG A 41 10.91 1.81 -3.71
C ARG A 41 11.02 2.76 -2.52
N THR A 42 12.05 3.61 -2.49
CA THR A 42 12.21 4.66 -1.48
C THR A 42 11.12 5.71 -1.69
N ARG A 43 10.37 6.06 -0.63
CA ARG A 43 9.31 7.08 -0.67
C ARG A 43 9.83 8.36 -0.02
N HIS A 44 9.44 9.51 -0.55
CA HIS A 44 9.52 10.79 0.18
C HIS A 44 8.54 10.77 1.34
N GLY A 45 9.01 11.11 2.55
CA GLY A 45 8.16 11.34 3.71
C GLY A 45 7.52 12.73 3.61
N GLN A 46 6.27 12.85 4.04
CA GLN A 46 5.69 14.16 4.31
C GLN A 46 6.05 14.56 5.73
N VAL A 47 6.60 15.76 5.90
CA VAL A 47 6.82 16.35 7.23
C VAL A 47 5.50 16.97 7.67
N THR A 48 5.08 16.66 8.89
CA THR A 48 3.90 17.30 9.47
C THR A 48 4.29 18.71 9.92
N PRO A 49 3.53 19.75 9.54
CA PRO A 49 3.78 21.12 10.01
C PRO A 49 3.67 21.25 11.53
N ASP A 50 4.47 22.12 12.13
CA ASP A 50 4.50 22.32 13.60
C ASP A 50 3.18 22.86 14.17
N ASP A 51 2.38 23.55 13.34
CA ASP A 51 1.10 24.17 13.69
C ASP A 51 -0.11 23.27 13.44
N ALA A 52 0.07 22.05 12.91
CA ALA A 52 -1.01 21.16 12.49
C ALA A 52 -2.06 20.91 13.59
N ARG A 53 -1.62 20.84 14.86
CA ARG A 53 -2.53 20.66 16.01
C ARG A 53 -3.42 21.87 16.25
N ALA A 54 -2.85 23.08 16.19
CA ALA A 54 -3.60 24.31 16.41
C ALA A 54 -4.65 24.51 15.31
N VAL A 55 -4.29 24.22 14.06
CA VAL A 55 -5.21 24.26 12.92
C VAL A 55 -6.36 23.26 13.09
N ALA A 56 -6.06 22.03 13.54
CA ALA A 56 -7.09 21.02 13.78
C ALA A 56 -8.06 21.41 14.92
N GLU A 57 -7.56 22.01 16.00
CA GLU A 57 -8.40 22.49 17.11
C GLU A 57 -9.32 23.63 16.67
N GLN A 58 -8.82 24.60 15.90
CA GLN A 58 -9.63 25.70 15.36
C GLN A 58 -10.70 25.19 14.40
N PHE A 59 -10.34 24.26 13.51
CA PHE A 59 -11.30 23.64 12.60
C PHE A 59 -12.41 22.91 13.35
N ARG A 60 -12.06 22.12 14.37
CA ARG A 60 -13.04 21.39 15.18
C ARG A 60 -14.06 22.32 15.85
N LYS A 61 -13.60 23.43 16.44
CA LYS A 61 -14.50 24.43 17.07
C LYS A 61 -15.50 25.00 16.07
N LYS A 62 -15.01 25.42 14.91
CA LYS A 62 -15.85 25.96 13.83
C LYS A 62 -16.91 24.95 13.36
N VAL A 63 -16.53 23.68 13.20
CA VAL A 63 -17.48 22.62 12.82
C VAL A 63 -18.56 22.43 13.89
N GLN A 64 -18.20 22.46 15.17
CA GLN A 64 -19.16 22.32 16.28
C GLN A 64 -20.17 23.49 16.33
N GLU A 65 -19.71 24.72 16.12
CA GLU A 65 -20.58 25.90 16.05
C GLU A 65 -21.63 25.77 14.94
N ILE A 66 -21.20 25.36 13.74
CA ILE A 66 -22.09 25.13 12.58
C ILE A 66 -23.12 24.03 12.86
N ILE A 67 -22.71 22.93 13.51
CA ILE A 67 -23.62 21.83 13.87
C ILE A 67 -24.75 22.33 14.78
N ILE A 68 -24.40 23.14 15.78
CA ILE A 68 -25.38 23.67 16.74
C ILE A 68 -26.28 24.71 16.06
N GLU A 69 -25.71 25.65 15.31
CA GLU A 69 -26.44 26.73 14.63
C GLU A 69 -27.50 26.19 13.66
N HIS A 70 -27.15 25.15 12.90
CA HIS A 70 -28.03 24.59 11.87
C HIS A 70 -28.79 23.33 12.32
N ASN A 71 -28.67 22.93 13.59
CA ASN A 71 -29.28 21.71 14.13
C ASN A 71 -28.99 20.47 13.26
N ILE A 72 -27.72 20.30 12.87
CA ILE A 72 -27.29 19.20 11.98
C ILE A 72 -27.33 17.89 12.76
N THR A 73 -28.19 16.97 12.33
CA THR A 73 -28.34 15.64 12.95
C THR A 73 -27.47 14.56 12.30
N GLU A 74 -27.09 14.75 11.04
CA GLU A 74 -26.33 13.78 10.26
C GLU A 74 -25.11 14.43 9.59
N ILE A 75 -23.97 13.77 9.72
CA ILE A 75 -22.70 14.23 9.15
C ILE A 75 -22.11 13.07 8.35
N TYR A 76 -21.82 13.33 7.09
CA TYR A 76 -21.17 12.38 6.20
C TYR A 76 -19.76 12.85 5.87
N ASN A 77 -18.79 11.95 5.97
CA ASN A 77 -17.43 12.23 5.52
C ASN A 77 -17.36 11.96 4.02
N ALA A 78 -16.96 12.97 3.24
CA ALA A 78 -16.71 12.83 1.81
C ALA A 78 -15.24 13.13 1.51
N ASP A 79 -14.61 12.31 0.67
CA ASP A 79 -13.26 12.56 0.18
C ASP A 79 -13.13 12.16 -1.30
N GLN A 80 -12.31 12.93 -2.03
CA GLN A 80 -11.94 12.63 -3.40
C GLN A 80 -10.56 11.97 -3.41
N THR A 81 -10.54 10.66 -3.65
CA THR A 81 -9.30 9.90 -3.71
C THR A 81 -8.98 9.46 -5.12
N VAL A 82 -7.69 9.52 -5.47
CA VAL A 82 -7.22 9.07 -6.77
C VAL A 82 -6.80 7.60 -6.66
N ARG A 83 -7.46 6.71 -7.41
CA ARG A 83 -7.10 5.31 -7.53
C ARG A 83 -6.29 5.06 -8.80
N ASN A 84 -5.14 4.42 -8.67
CA ASN A 84 -4.34 4.03 -9.84
C ASN A 84 -4.99 2.82 -10.53
N TYR A 85 -4.98 2.79 -11.87
CA TYR A 85 -5.45 1.61 -12.62
C TYR A 85 -4.51 0.41 -12.45
N GLU A 86 -3.22 0.67 -12.26
CA GLU A 86 -2.22 -0.35 -12.05
C GLU A 86 -1.48 -0.09 -10.72
N HIS A 87 -1.45 -1.11 -9.86
CA HIS A 87 -0.66 -1.06 -8.63
C HIS A 87 0.67 -1.79 -8.83
N LEU A 88 1.74 -1.04 -9.10
CA LEU A 88 3.08 -1.60 -9.15
C LEU A 88 3.50 -2.06 -7.74
N SER A 89 3.99 -3.30 -7.63
CA SER A 89 4.54 -3.82 -6.37
C SER A 89 5.61 -2.88 -5.83
N THR A 90 5.49 -2.54 -4.55
CA THR A 90 6.50 -1.74 -3.83
C THR A 90 7.79 -2.50 -3.57
N HIS A 91 7.74 -3.84 -3.67
CA HIS A 91 8.87 -4.72 -3.44
C HIS A 91 9.15 -5.55 -4.70
N ILE A 92 10.40 -5.52 -5.13
CA ILE A 92 10.86 -6.23 -6.32
C ILE A 92 12.04 -7.10 -5.91
N ILE A 93 12.10 -8.29 -6.50
CA ILE A 93 13.23 -9.20 -6.35
C ILE A 93 14.10 -9.03 -7.59
N ASP A 94 15.35 -8.64 -7.38
CA ASP A 94 16.35 -8.50 -8.43
C ASP A 94 17.72 -8.90 -7.91
N THR A 95 18.67 -9.07 -8.82
CA THR A 95 20.06 -9.44 -8.53
C THR A 95 20.68 -8.46 -7.53
N THR A 96 21.35 -9.00 -6.53
CA THR A 96 22.07 -8.24 -5.53
C THR A 96 23.16 -7.42 -6.21
N GLY A 97 23.19 -6.12 -5.91
CA GLY A 97 24.15 -5.18 -6.52
C GLY A 97 23.64 -4.45 -7.77
N THR A 98 22.47 -4.80 -8.31
CA THR A 98 21.86 -4.04 -9.41
C THR A 98 21.61 -2.58 -8.99
N ARG A 99 22.11 -1.64 -9.79
CA ARG A 99 21.96 -0.19 -9.57
C ARG A 99 20.54 0.31 -9.88
N THR A 100 19.94 -0.23 -10.94
CA THR A 100 18.61 0.18 -11.44
C THR A 100 17.76 -1.05 -11.70
N VAL A 101 16.62 -1.15 -11.03
CA VAL A 101 15.66 -2.25 -11.17
C VAL A 101 14.51 -1.81 -12.09
N TRP A 102 14.27 -2.54 -13.17
CA TRP A 102 13.16 -2.28 -14.08
C TRP A 102 11.89 -2.99 -13.61
N VAL A 103 10.79 -2.25 -13.50
CA VAL A 103 9.48 -2.80 -13.14
C VAL A 103 8.67 -2.98 -14.42
N ARG A 104 8.17 -4.21 -14.65
CA ARG A 104 7.19 -4.41 -15.72
C ARG A 104 5.89 -3.71 -15.34
N SER A 105 5.41 -2.89 -16.27
CA SER A 105 4.18 -2.11 -16.17
C SER A 105 3.34 -2.39 -17.41
N CYS A 106 2.02 -2.43 -17.26
CA CYS A 106 1.07 -2.47 -18.38
C CYS A 106 0.94 -1.08 -19.06
N GLY A 107 1.79 -0.12 -18.72
CA GLY A 107 1.80 1.23 -19.29
C GLY A 107 0.71 2.14 -18.72
N LYS A 108 0.03 1.72 -17.64
CA LYS A 108 -1.06 2.47 -16.98
C LYS A 108 -0.72 2.87 -15.54
N ASP A 109 0.55 2.82 -15.17
CA ASP A 109 1.07 3.22 -13.86
C ASP A 109 0.79 4.69 -13.51
N LYS A 110 0.63 5.54 -14.54
CA LYS A 110 0.24 6.95 -14.41
C LYS A 110 -1.24 7.20 -14.65
N SER A 111 -1.97 6.24 -15.20
CA SER A 111 -3.41 6.35 -15.40
C SER A 111 -4.09 6.22 -14.05
N ARG A 112 -5.03 7.12 -13.77
CA ARG A 112 -5.77 7.11 -12.51
C ARG A 112 -7.24 7.42 -12.73
N MET A 113 -8.07 6.83 -11.88
CA MET A 113 -9.48 7.14 -11.77
C MET A 113 -9.69 7.95 -10.50
N THR A 114 -10.39 9.06 -10.64
CA THR A 114 -10.88 9.82 -9.49
C THR A 114 -12.11 9.14 -8.93
N VAL A 115 -12.09 8.85 -7.64
CA VAL A 115 -13.21 8.24 -6.92
C VAL A 115 -13.66 9.19 -5.82
N MET A 116 -14.95 9.47 -5.76
CA MET A 116 -15.58 10.13 -4.62
C MET A 116 -16.06 9.05 -3.66
N LEU A 117 -15.62 9.11 -2.41
CA LEU A 117 -16.04 8.21 -1.35
C LEU A 117 -16.90 8.99 -0.36
N LEU A 118 -18.03 8.42 0.00
CA LEU A 118 -18.89 8.91 1.07
C LEU A 118 -18.94 7.85 2.16
N ALA A 119 -18.65 8.24 3.39
CA ALA A 119 -18.74 7.38 4.56
C ALA A 119 -19.75 7.96 5.55
N ALA A 120 -20.72 7.14 5.92
CA ALA A 120 -21.62 7.37 7.04
C ALA A 120 -21.08 6.63 8.27
N SER A 121 -21.12 7.25 9.44
CA SER A 121 -20.97 6.53 10.69
C SER A 121 -22.36 6.09 11.13
N SER A 122 -22.62 4.79 11.13
CA SER A 122 -23.78 4.17 11.77
C SER A 122 -23.66 4.17 13.28
#